data_AF-A0A4D4MVC6-F1
#
_entry.id   AF-A0A4D4MVC6-F1
#
_cell.length_a   1.000
_cell.length_b   1.000
_cell.length_c   1.000
_cell.angle_alpha   90.00
_cell.angle_beta   90.00
_cell.angle_gamma   90.00
#
_symmetry.space_group_name_H-M   'P 1'
#
loop_
_entity.id
_entity.type
_entity.pdbx_description
1 polymer ?
#
loop_
_entity_poly.entity_id
_entity_poly.type
_entity_poly.pdbx_seq_one_letter_code
_entity_poly.pdbx_strand_id
1 'polypeptide(L)'
;MTIKRGTPLIAALAATLLLSACSSPDTDDRRVTDGRTSQWDKNAGAPEASAFMNVTAPKAATEVKGAVQINPQEDIHLLSFVTSEKNAEGIARDLRSEEPLKANKADFAPDGELFKHLGLAEPQTLKGARSAGVCPPCVKDDRRKKVQWIDIYVQALKDDQARVYLKAF
;
A
#
# COMPACT_ATOMS: atom_id res chain seq x y z
N MET A 1 11.15 45.65 78.83
CA MET A 1 11.83 44.75 79.78
C MET A 1 12.18 43.46 79.01
N THR A 2 13.48 43.19 78.84
CA THR A 2 14.11 41.87 78.56
C THR A 2 13.76 41.17 77.24
N ILE A 3 14.55 41.34 76.17
CA ILE A 3 15.73 40.52 75.76
C ILE A 3 15.47 39.01 75.73
N LYS A 4 15.46 38.42 74.52
CA LYS A 4 16.10 37.11 74.28
C LYS A 4 16.93 37.17 73.00
N ARG A 5 18.24 37.10 73.20
CA ARG A 5 19.28 36.92 72.20
C ARG A 5 19.22 35.48 71.66
N GLY A 6 19.41 35.33 70.36
CA GLY A 6 19.84 34.10 69.72
C GLY A 6 20.78 34.47 68.58
N THR A 7 22.05 34.09 68.72
CA THR A 7 23.16 34.24 67.76
C THR A 7 23.88 32.89 67.81
N PRO A 8 24.68 32.43 66.81
CA PRO A 8 24.88 32.84 65.42
C PRO A 8 24.70 31.64 64.45
N LEU A 9 24.82 31.86 63.13
CA LEU A 9 25.83 31.14 62.37
C LEU A 9 26.09 31.89 61.05
N ILE A 10 27.33 32.31 60.90
CA ILE A 10 27.91 32.84 59.66
C ILE A 10 28.22 31.64 58.78
N ALA A 11 27.78 31.66 57.53
CA ALA A 11 28.46 30.99 56.42
C ALA A 11 28.15 31.74 55.14
N ALA A 12 29.11 32.58 54.74
CA ALA A 12 29.20 33.10 53.39
C ALA A 12 29.56 31.95 52.44
N LEU A 13 28.94 31.89 51.27
CA LEU A 13 29.57 31.49 50.00
C LEU A 13 28.59 31.77 48.86
N ALA A 14 28.83 32.87 48.18
CA ALA A 14 28.33 33.11 46.84
C ALA A 14 29.01 32.11 45.89
N ALA A 15 28.21 31.34 45.16
CA ALA A 15 28.64 30.62 43.96
C ALA A 15 27.49 30.65 42.96
N THR A 16 27.57 31.60 42.05
CA THR A 16 26.83 31.67 40.79
C THR A 16 27.22 30.48 39.92
N LEU A 17 26.32 29.51 39.71
CA LEU A 17 26.45 28.49 38.66
C LEU A 17 25.06 28.15 38.09
N LEU A 18 24.79 28.79 36.95
CA LEU A 18 24.13 28.26 35.75
C LEU A 18 22.96 27.28 35.93
N LEU A 19 21.77 27.72 35.48
CA LEU A 19 20.68 26.83 35.11
C LEU A 19 21.14 25.87 34.01
N SER A 20 21.55 24.65 34.38
CA SER A 20 21.64 23.53 33.46
C SER A 20 20.23 23.04 33.19
N ALA A 21 19.64 23.56 32.12
CA ALA A 21 18.50 22.95 31.46
C ALA A 21 18.91 21.51 31.06
N CYS A 22 18.32 20.50 31.70
CA CYS A 22 18.34 19.14 31.19
C CYS A 22 17.44 19.08 29.96
N SER A 23 17.91 19.61 28.84
CA SER A 23 17.42 19.20 27.53
C SER A 23 18.08 17.87 27.25
N SER A 24 17.45 16.78 27.66
CA SER A 24 17.75 15.48 27.07
C SER A 24 17.60 15.65 25.56
N PRO A 25 18.63 15.36 24.75
CA PRO A 25 18.40 15.12 23.34
C PRO A 25 17.67 13.78 23.30
N ASP A 26 16.34 13.79 23.37
CA ASP A 26 15.59 12.67 22.85
C ASP A 26 15.93 12.64 21.37
N THR A 27 16.83 11.69 21.09
CA THR A 27 17.20 11.20 19.79
C THR A 27 16.01 11.33 18.87
N ASP A 28 16.20 12.20 17.88
CA ASP A 28 15.48 12.23 16.63
C ASP A 28 15.17 10.80 16.23
N ASP A 29 13.94 10.38 16.54
CA ASP A 29 13.35 9.10 16.20
C ASP A 29 13.01 9.20 14.69
N ARG A 30 14.06 9.43 13.90
CA ARG A 30 14.12 9.09 12.50
C ARG A 30 13.78 7.63 12.48
N ARG A 31 12.51 7.33 12.21
CA ARG A 31 11.98 6.01 11.88
C ARG A 31 13.08 5.29 11.13
N VAL A 32 13.79 4.42 11.83
CA VAL A 32 14.72 3.49 11.21
C VAL A 32 13.79 2.64 10.38
N THR A 33 13.73 2.94 9.08
CA THR A 33 13.27 1.96 8.12
C THR A 33 14.23 0.81 8.31
N ASP A 34 13.79 -0.20 9.05
CA ASP A 34 14.47 -1.47 9.15
C ASP A 34 14.93 -1.80 7.73
N GLY A 35 16.23 -2.02 7.53
CA GLY A 35 16.90 -2.04 6.22
C GLY A 35 16.43 -3.14 5.26
N ARG A 36 15.24 -3.70 5.48
CA ARG A 36 14.45 -4.50 4.57
C ARG A 36 14.11 -3.66 3.36
N THR A 37 14.73 -3.97 2.23
CA THR A 37 14.36 -3.46 0.92
C THR A 37 13.24 -4.33 0.34
N SER A 38 12.34 -3.75 -0.44
CA SER A 38 11.35 -4.50 -1.21
C SER A 38 12.00 -5.56 -2.10
N GLN A 39 11.43 -6.76 -2.14
CA GLN A 39 11.93 -7.85 -2.98
C GLN A 39 10.78 -8.66 -3.56
N TRP A 40 10.96 -9.15 -4.79
CA TRP A 40 10.01 -10.05 -5.42
C TRP A 40 10.16 -11.46 -4.83
N ASP A 41 9.06 -12.07 -4.42
CA ASP A 41 9.05 -13.48 -4.03
C ASP A 41 9.24 -14.36 -5.27
N LYS A 42 10.36 -15.09 -5.32
CA LYS A 42 10.73 -15.96 -6.43
C LYS A 42 9.85 -17.20 -6.55
N ASN A 43 9.10 -17.53 -5.50
CA ASN A 43 8.25 -18.71 -5.44
C ASN A 43 6.76 -18.36 -5.55
N ALA A 44 6.40 -17.07 -5.63
CA ALA A 44 5.02 -16.62 -5.72
C ALA A 44 4.71 -16.08 -7.13
N GLY A 45 3.56 -16.47 -7.67
CA GLY A 45 3.09 -16.08 -8.98
C GLY A 45 1.59 -15.80 -9.00
N ALA A 46 0.96 -16.10 -10.14
CA ALA A 46 -0.48 -15.90 -10.33
C ALA A 46 -1.36 -16.66 -9.32
N PRO A 47 -1.08 -17.94 -8.95
CA PRO A 47 -1.89 -18.65 -7.96
C PRO A 47 -1.90 -17.96 -6.60
N GLU A 48 -0.76 -17.49 -6.12
CA GLU A 48 -0.60 -16.84 -4.82
C GLU A 48 -1.32 -15.48 -4.80
N ALA A 49 -1.13 -14.66 -5.84
CA ALA A 49 -1.85 -13.40 -5.98
C ALA A 49 -3.38 -13.60 -6.09
N SER A 50 -3.81 -14.58 -6.89
CA SER A 50 -5.22 -14.94 -7.04
C SER A 50 -5.86 -15.39 -5.73
N ALA A 51 -5.15 -16.22 -4.95
CA ALA A 51 -5.61 -16.70 -3.66
C ALA A 51 -5.72 -15.57 -2.63
N PHE A 52 -4.74 -14.65 -2.58
CA PHE A 52 -4.77 -13.49 -1.70
C PHE A 52 -5.97 -12.58 -2.02
N MET A 53 -6.16 -12.23 -3.29
CA MET A 53 -7.26 -11.38 -3.74
C MET A 53 -8.62 -12.08 -3.71
N ASN A 54 -8.65 -13.41 -3.57
CA ASN A 54 -9.82 -14.24 -3.80
C ASN A 54 -10.52 -13.91 -5.14
N VAL A 55 -9.72 -13.78 -6.20
CA VAL A 55 -10.17 -13.51 -7.58
C VAL A 55 -9.68 -14.63 -8.46
N THR A 56 -10.61 -15.36 -9.07
CA THR A 56 -10.27 -16.46 -10.00
C THR A 56 -10.26 -15.95 -11.44
N ALA A 57 -9.16 -16.14 -12.16
CA ALA A 57 -9.12 -15.91 -13.59
C ALA A 57 -10.10 -16.89 -14.29
N PRO A 58 -10.94 -16.44 -15.24
CA PRO A 58 -11.85 -17.32 -15.96
C PRO A 58 -11.11 -18.49 -16.63
N LYS A 59 -11.75 -19.66 -16.75
CA LYS A 59 -11.10 -20.87 -17.32
C LYS A 59 -10.52 -20.65 -18.73
N ALA A 60 -11.14 -19.80 -19.54
CA ALA A 60 -10.70 -19.47 -20.89
C ALA A 60 -9.69 -18.31 -20.94
N ALA A 61 -9.27 -17.78 -19.78
CA ALA A 61 -8.32 -16.69 -19.72
C ALA A 61 -6.94 -17.15 -20.23
N THR A 62 -6.28 -16.28 -20.95
CA THR A 62 -4.93 -16.48 -21.48
C THR A 62 -3.98 -15.49 -20.82
N GLU A 63 -2.67 -15.71 -21.02
CA GLU A 63 -1.63 -14.80 -20.53
C GLU A 63 -1.74 -14.47 -19.04
N VAL A 64 -2.11 -15.48 -18.24
CA VAL A 64 -2.23 -15.38 -16.80
C VAL A 64 -0.84 -15.19 -16.19
N LYS A 65 -0.62 -14.04 -15.57
CA LYS A 65 0.63 -13.58 -14.96
C LYS A 65 0.34 -13.07 -13.56
N GLY A 66 1.28 -13.27 -12.64
CA GLY A 66 1.20 -12.67 -11.32
C GLY A 66 2.53 -12.75 -10.59
N ALA A 67 2.63 -11.99 -9.52
CA ALA A 67 3.80 -11.93 -8.65
C ALA A 67 3.39 -11.38 -7.28
N VAL A 68 4.26 -11.58 -6.29
CA VAL A 68 4.14 -10.96 -4.96
C VAL A 68 5.43 -10.20 -4.67
N GLN A 69 5.30 -8.93 -4.31
CA GLN A 69 6.39 -8.11 -3.81
C GLN A 69 6.31 -8.09 -2.29
N ILE A 70 7.31 -8.66 -1.63
CA ILE A 70 7.46 -8.60 -0.19
C ILE A 70 8.00 -7.22 0.18
N ASN A 71 7.28 -6.51 1.02
CA ASN A 71 7.62 -5.14 1.42
C ASN A 71 7.74 -5.03 2.95
N PRO A 72 8.43 -3.99 3.46
CA PRO A 72 8.56 -3.78 4.90
C PRO A 72 7.23 -3.50 5.61
N GLN A 73 6.29 -2.86 4.92
CA GLN A 73 4.99 -2.48 5.47
C GLN A 73 3.91 -3.45 5.03
N GLU A 74 3.74 -3.61 3.72
CA GLU A 74 2.62 -4.37 3.17
C GLU A 74 2.95 -4.94 1.80
N ASP A 75 2.78 -6.25 1.67
CA ASP A 75 3.11 -6.99 0.46
C ASP A 75 2.15 -6.60 -0.67
N ILE A 76 2.70 -6.41 -1.87
CA ILE A 76 1.91 -6.11 -3.06
C ILE A 76 1.70 -7.38 -3.85
N HIS A 77 0.44 -7.74 -4.07
CA HIS A 77 0.04 -8.84 -4.94
C HIS A 77 -0.38 -8.29 -6.30
N LEU A 78 0.17 -8.88 -7.37
CA LEU A 78 -0.16 -8.52 -8.75
C LEU A 78 -0.77 -9.71 -9.49
N LEU A 79 -1.86 -9.48 -10.21
CA LEU A 79 -2.47 -10.47 -11.09
C LEU A 79 -2.89 -9.79 -12.40
N SER A 80 -2.59 -10.41 -13.55
CA SER A 80 -3.06 -9.97 -14.85
C SER A 80 -3.37 -11.16 -15.74
N PHE A 81 -4.41 -11.02 -16.55
CA PHE A 81 -4.80 -12.03 -17.54
C PHE A 81 -5.65 -11.40 -18.65
N VAL A 82 -5.70 -12.06 -19.80
CA VAL A 82 -6.58 -11.69 -20.91
C VAL A 82 -7.83 -12.56 -20.87
N THR A 83 -9.00 -11.94 -21.03
CA THR A 83 -10.31 -12.60 -21.05
C THR A 83 -11.26 -11.78 -21.95
N SER A 84 -12.52 -12.18 -22.12
CA SER A 84 -13.52 -11.31 -22.77
C SER A 84 -13.84 -10.05 -21.96
N GLU A 85 -14.26 -8.98 -22.63
CA GLU A 85 -14.70 -7.72 -22.02
C GLU A 85 -15.81 -7.98 -20.99
N LYS A 86 -16.78 -8.83 -21.35
CA LYS A 86 -17.87 -9.25 -20.45
C LYS A 86 -17.37 -9.85 -19.13
N ASN A 87 -16.34 -10.70 -19.19
CA ASN A 87 -15.77 -11.31 -17.99
C ASN A 87 -14.99 -10.29 -17.17
N ALA A 88 -14.21 -9.41 -17.81
CA ALA A 88 -13.48 -8.34 -17.13
C ALA A 88 -14.43 -7.43 -16.34
N GLU A 89 -15.55 -7.02 -16.94
CA GLU A 89 -16.58 -6.25 -16.23
C GLU A 89 -17.30 -7.05 -15.15
N GLY A 90 -17.49 -8.36 -15.36
CA GLY A 90 -18.03 -9.26 -14.34
C GLY A 90 -17.14 -9.31 -13.09
N ILE A 91 -15.83 -9.35 -13.28
CA ILE A 91 -14.85 -9.33 -12.20
C ILE A 91 -14.88 -7.98 -11.48
N ALA A 92 -14.89 -6.86 -12.21
CA ALA A 92 -15.02 -5.53 -11.62
C ALA A 92 -16.28 -5.38 -10.76
N ARG A 93 -17.42 -5.93 -11.22
CA ARG A 93 -18.66 -5.95 -10.44
C ARG A 93 -18.57 -6.86 -9.22
N ASP A 94 -17.94 -8.02 -9.32
CA ASP A 94 -17.76 -8.95 -8.19
C ASP A 94 -16.88 -8.37 -7.07
N LEU A 95 -15.97 -7.46 -7.40
CA LEU A 95 -15.20 -6.70 -6.41
C LEU A 95 -16.06 -5.70 -5.62
N ARG A 96 -17.25 -5.34 -6.11
CA ARG A 96 -18.17 -4.40 -5.46
C ARG A 96 -17.55 -3.03 -5.21
N SER A 97 -16.83 -2.50 -6.19
CA SER A 97 -16.36 -1.11 -6.15
C SER A 97 -17.52 -0.15 -5.86
N GLU A 98 -17.30 0.82 -4.98
CA GLU A 98 -18.27 1.87 -4.68
C GLU A 98 -18.54 2.74 -5.92
N GLU A 99 -17.53 2.91 -6.75
CA GLU A 99 -17.60 3.62 -8.02
C GLU A 99 -17.49 2.66 -9.22
N PRO A 100 -18.21 2.90 -10.33
CA PRO A 100 -18.04 2.10 -11.54
C PRO A 100 -16.63 2.27 -12.14
N LEU A 101 -16.24 1.37 -13.04
CA LEU A 101 -15.03 1.53 -13.85
C LEU A 101 -15.07 2.88 -14.60
N LYS A 102 -14.09 3.74 -14.32
CA LYS A 102 -13.94 5.05 -14.94
C LYS A 102 -12.76 5.04 -15.91
N ALA A 103 -12.85 5.77 -17.01
CA ALA A 103 -11.71 5.96 -17.88
C ALA A 103 -10.53 6.56 -17.08
N ASN A 104 -9.35 5.96 -17.18
CA ASN A 104 -8.14 6.53 -16.61
C ASN A 104 -7.88 7.88 -17.24
N LYS A 105 -7.65 8.89 -16.40
CA LYS A 105 -6.97 10.09 -16.83
C LYS A 105 -5.51 9.69 -17.01
N ALA A 106 -5.01 9.71 -18.24
CA ALA A 106 -3.65 9.28 -18.58
C ALA A 106 -2.53 10.18 -17.97
N ASP A 107 -2.90 11.07 -17.06
CA ASP A 107 -2.03 12.10 -16.48
C ASP A 107 -1.44 11.70 -15.11
N PHE A 108 -1.79 10.50 -14.61
CA PHE A 108 -1.19 9.98 -13.37
C PHE A 108 0.07 9.18 -13.69
N ALA A 109 1.18 9.55 -13.07
CA ALA A 109 2.40 8.75 -13.11
C ALA A 109 2.13 7.36 -12.50
N PRO A 110 2.69 6.28 -13.05
CA PRO A 110 2.52 4.94 -12.50
C PRO A 110 3.14 4.84 -11.10
N ASP A 111 2.55 4.00 -10.26
CA ASP A 111 3.01 3.72 -8.88
C ASP A 111 4.24 2.80 -8.88
N GLY A 112 5.30 3.18 -9.63
CA GLY A 112 6.50 2.38 -9.84
C GLY A 112 6.41 1.44 -11.04
N GLU A 113 7.33 0.47 -11.09
CA GLU A 113 7.50 -0.50 -12.19
C GLU A 113 6.93 -1.90 -11.80
N LEU A 114 5.70 -1.91 -11.30
CA LEU A 114 5.05 -3.11 -10.77
C LEU A 114 4.66 -4.09 -11.89
N PHE A 115 3.79 -3.71 -12.82
CA PHE A 115 3.38 -4.61 -13.91
C PHE A 115 4.48 -4.82 -14.96
N LYS A 116 5.45 -3.89 -15.04
CA LYS A 116 6.67 -4.07 -15.82
C LYS A 116 7.48 -5.29 -15.36
N HIS A 117 7.46 -5.63 -14.07
CA HIS A 117 8.07 -6.88 -13.57
C HIS A 117 7.46 -8.13 -14.24
N LEU A 118 6.17 -8.09 -14.58
CA LEU A 118 5.47 -9.16 -15.30
C LEU A 118 5.69 -9.13 -16.82
N GLY A 119 6.50 -8.18 -17.31
CA GLY A 119 6.69 -7.91 -18.74
C GLY A 119 5.49 -7.22 -19.39
N LEU A 120 4.71 -6.46 -18.62
CA LEU A 120 3.52 -5.74 -19.09
C LEU A 120 3.74 -4.22 -18.99
N ALA A 121 2.97 -3.44 -19.73
CA ALA A 121 2.91 -2.00 -19.53
C ALA A 121 2.12 -1.67 -18.25
N GLU A 122 2.46 -0.58 -17.58
CA GLU A 122 1.72 -0.13 -16.40
C GLU A 122 0.32 0.37 -16.81
N PRO A 123 -0.75 -0.13 -16.19
CA PRO A 123 -2.12 0.13 -16.64
C PRO A 123 -2.53 1.61 -16.57
N GLN A 124 -1.90 2.40 -15.70
CA GLN A 124 -2.08 3.84 -15.58
C GLN A 124 -1.63 4.59 -16.84
N THR A 125 -0.65 4.03 -17.58
CA THR A 125 -0.09 4.64 -18.79
C THR A 125 -0.86 4.28 -20.07
N LEU A 126 -1.81 3.34 -19.97
CA LEU A 126 -2.52 2.80 -21.12
C LEU A 126 -3.71 3.69 -21.50
N LYS A 127 -3.67 4.20 -22.73
CA LYS A 127 -4.80 4.97 -23.30
C LYS A 127 -6.07 4.12 -23.32
N GLY A 128 -7.16 4.69 -22.81
CA GLY A 128 -8.48 4.04 -22.81
C GLY A 128 -8.63 2.93 -21.78
N ALA A 129 -7.61 2.67 -20.93
CA ALA A 129 -7.79 1.79 -19.79
C ALA A 129 -8.82 2.40 -18.83
N ARG A 130 -9.66 1.56 -18.25
CA ARG A 130 -10.65 1.94 -17.23
C ARG A 130 -10.20 1.40 -15.89
N SER A 131 -10.44 2.10 -14.80
CA SER A 131 -10.06 1.66 -13.47
C SER A 131 -11.14 1.89 -12.42
N ALA A 132 -11.02 1.14 -11.34
CA ALA A 132 -11.75 1.35 -10.10
C ALA A 132 -10.88 0.86 -8.94
N GLY A 133 -11.04 1.48 -7.78
CA GLY A 133 -10.40 1.07 -6.54
C GLY A 133 -11.44 0.59 -5.54
N VAL A 134 -11.11 -0.45 -4.79
CA VAL A 134 -12.04 -1.11 -3.86
C VAL A 134 -11.37 -1.29 -2.51
N CYS A 135 -12.09 -0.92 -1.45
CA CYS A 135 -11.79 -1.31 -0.08
C CYS A 135 -12.75 -2.45 0.33
N PRO A 136 -12.34 -3.74 0.27
CA PRO A 136 -13.22 -4.85 0.62
C PRO A 136 -13.84 -4.75 2.03
N PRO A 137 -13.12 -4.29 3.07
CA PRO A 137 -13.72 -4.05 4.38
C PRO A 137 -14.82 -2.98 4.38
N CYS A 138 -14.67 -1.92 3.58
CA CYS A 138 -15.64 -0.81 3.50
C CYS A 138 -16.98 -1.26 2.92
N VAL A 139 -16.94 -2.18 1.94
CA VAL A 139 -18.13 -2.76 1.29
C VAL A 139 -18.57 -4.09 1.91
N LYS A 140 -18.00 -4.46 3.06
CA LYS A 140 -18.33 -5.67 3.83
C LYS A 140 -18.23 -6.95 2.99
N ASP A 141 -17.19 -7.06 2.15
CA ASP A 141 -16.91 -8.30 1.40
C ASP A 141 -16.07 -9.27 2.25
N ASP A 142 -16.75 -10.10 3.04
CA ASP A 142 -16.11 -11.08 3.95
C ASP A 142 -15.17 -12.06 3.23
N ARG A 143 -15.37 -12.28 1.93
CA ARG A 143 -14.51 -13.14 1.09
C ARG A 143 -13.09 -12.61 0.97
N ARG A 144 -12.90 -11.30 1.17
CA ARG A 144 -11.65 -10.55 0.97
C ARG A 144 -11.30 -9.71 2.20
N LYS A 145 -11.77 -10.10 3.39
CA LYS A 145 -11.56 -9.37 4.66
C LYS A 145 -10.10 -9.12 5.07
N LYS A 146 -9.15 -9.81 4.44
CA LYS A 146 -7.70 -9.65 4.68
C LYS A 146 -7.02 -8.71 3.69
N VAL A 147 -7.74 -8.27 2.65
CA VAL A 147 -7.24 -7.37 1.62
C VAL A 147 -7.70 -5.97 1.98
N GLN A 148 -6.76 -5.04 2.15
CA GLN A 148 -7.06 -3.67 2.53
C GLN A 148 -7.54 -2.86 1.33
N TRP A 149 -6.94 -3.11 0.15
CA TRP A 149 -7.30 -2.44 -1.09
C TRP A 149 -7.10 -3.32 -2.32
N ILE A 150 -7.93 -3.14 -3.34
CA ILE A 150 -7.75 -3.71 -4.68
C ILE A 150 -7.97 -2.62 -5.73
N ASP A 151 -6.93 -2.33 -6.50
CA ASP A 151 -7.08 -1.61 -7.77
C ASP A 151 -7.33 -2.61 -8.88
N ILE A 152 -8.38 -2.37 -9.67
CA ILE A 152 -8.64 -3.05 -10.93
C ILE A 152 -8.47 -2.08 -12.10
N TYR A 153 -7.76 -2.54 -13.13
CA TYR A 153 -7.72 -1.88 -14.43
C TYR A 153 -8.17 -2.84 -15.53
N VAL A 154 -8.90 -2.31 -16.49
CA VAL A 154 -9.40 -3.01 -17.67
C VAL A 154 -8.94 -2.28 -18.91
N GLN A 155 -8.07 -2.92 -19.68
CA GLN A 155 -7.63 -2.44 -20.99
C GLN A 155 -8.40 -3.22 -22.07
N ALA A 156 -9.22 -2.52 -22.85
CA ALA A 156 -9.82 -3.10 -24.05
C ALA A 156 -8.72 -3.50 -25.06
N LEU A 157 -8.83 -4.69 -25.61
CA LEU A 157 -8.01 -5.23 -26.69
C LEU A 157 -8.89 -5.41 -27.95
N LYS A 158 -8.36 -6.09 -28.96
CA LYS A 158 -9.13 -6.44 -30.17
C LYS A 158 -10.11 -7.59 -29.87
N ASP A 159 -11.07 -7.79 -30.78
CA ASP A 159 -11.93 -8.97 -30.81
C ASP A 159 -12.71 -9.24 -29.51
N ASP A 160 -13.22 -8.18 -28.86
CA ASP A 160 -13.96 -8.24 -27.59
C ASP A 160 -13.16 -8.85 -26.43
N GLN A 161 -11.83 -8.84 -26.53
CA GLN A 161 -10.94 -9.20 -25.45
C GLN A 161 -10.53 -7.99 -24.62
N ALA A 162 -10.20 -8.25 -23.37
CA ALA A 162 -9.70 -7.28 -22.41
C ALA A 162 -8.55 -7.89 -21.63
N ARG A 163 -7.55 -7.06 -21.29
CA ARG A 163 -6.61 -7.39 -20.24
C ARG A 163 -7.08 -6.80 -18.91
N VAL A 164 -7.19 -7.66 -17.92
CA VAL A 164 -7.41 -7.28 -16.52
C VAL A 164 -6.06 -7.13 -15.85
N TYR A 165 -5.92 -6.10 -15.03
CA TYR A 165 -4.79 -5.87 -14.14
C TYR A 165 -5.35 -5.67 -12.73
N LEU A 166 -4.78 -6.36 -11.75
CA LEU A 166 -5.16 -6.28 -10.35
C LEU A 166 -3.92 -6.05 -9.50
N LYS A 167 -3.96 -5.03 -8.65
CA LYS A 167 -2.95 -4.75 -7.62
C LYS A 167 -3.68 -4.74 -6.28
N ALA A 168 -3.19 -5.51 -5.33
CA ALA A 168 -3.81 -5.61 -4.00
C ALA A 168 -2.77 -5.64 -2.91
N PHE A 169 -3.18 -5.19 -1.73
CA PHE A 169 -2.41 -5.19 -0.49
C PHE A 169 -3.39 -5.21 0.69
#